data_AF-A0A9X3IGF1-F1
#
_entry.id   AF-A0A9X3IGF1-F1
#
_cell.length_a   1.000
_cell.length_b   1.000
_cell.length_c   1.000
_cell.angle_alpha   90.00
_cell.angle_beta   90.00
_cell.angle_gamma   90.00
#
_symmetry.space_group_name_H-M   'P 1'
#
loop_
_entity.id
_entity.type
_entity.pdbx_description
1 polymer ?
#
loop_
_entity_poly.entity_id
_entity_poly.type
_entity_poly.pdbx_seq_one_letter_code
_entity_poly.pdbx_strand_id
1 'polypeptide(L)'
;MKFKLFLTMLTLSISCFSYAETQPVSVQTNSGLKPLSGVRVSMQRMLKSGEGRYYMNLYAGIAHPHGVLTDLMNGTTVDFKGTQKGDQLDLKSVATETDSTVAGKYQLTGVLNANSGLFKATLLEAGKTAGQSIQFEPAFKVVNKPVFIFKFYGQDDANSPFGKSLKRVDVLNKNNNTVVQNLTGFTGYPNSVGYMDINFDGYYDVIVSDLSQGRTVEDKRYIYWMYNPKTQQFQRSPQLEKIVGFPNLHGEKQQIDFGNGQVYQVENGLLVRVKGDQ
;
A
#
# COMPACT_ATOMS: atom_id res chain seq x y z
N MET A 1 -56.59 -48.83 -6.31
CA MET A 1 -56.53 -47.38 -6.08
C MET A 1 -55.15 -47.00 -5.61
N LYS A 2 -54.60 -45.94 -6.21
CA LYS A 2 -53.22 -45.46 -6.12
C LYS A 2 -53.02 -44.67 -4.81
N PHE A 3 -51.92 -44.90 -4.09
CA PHE A 3 -51.33 -43.84 -3.27
C PHE A 3 -49.80 -43.81 -3.43
N LYS A 4 -49.33 -42.60 -3.64
CA LYS A 4 -48.09 -42.23 -4.33
C LYS A 4 -46.87 -42.32 -3.42
N LEU A 5 -45.78 -42.79 -4.01
CA LEU A 5 -44.41 -42.66 -3.55
C LEU A 5 -44.01 -41.16 -3.54
N PHE A 6 -43.55 -40.63 -2.41
CA PHE A 6 -42.83 -39.35 -2.37
C PHE A 6 -41.35 -39.65 -2.14
N LEU A 7 -40.56 -39.43 -3.19
CA LEU A 7 -39.10 -39.50 -3.18
C LEU A 7 -38.57 -38.10 -2.91
N THR A 8 -38.12 -37.83 -1.69
CA THR A 8 -37.40 -36.59 -1.35
C THR A 8 -35.97 -36.70 -1.86
N MET A 9 -35.64 -35.95 -2.92
CA MET A 9 -34.26 -35.71 -3.34
C MET A 9 -33.54 -34.87 -2.28
N LEU A 10 -32.48 -35.42 -1.69
CA LEU A 10 -31.53 -34.69 -0.88
C LEU A 10 -30.49 -34.06 -1.82
N THR A 11 -30.63 -32.77 -2.13
CA THR A 11 -29.58 -32.03 -2.85
C THR A 11 -28.47 -31.66 -1.86
N LEU A 12 -27.35 -32.39 -1.92
CA LEU A 12 -26.10 -31.97 -1.27
C LEU A 12 -25.57 -30.73 -2.00
N SER A 13 -25.83 -29.55 -1.45
CA SER A 13 -25.11 -28.33 -1.81
C SER A 13 -23.71 -28.39 -1.22
N ILE A 14 -22.73 -28.78 -2.04
CA ILE A 14 -21.30 -28.62 -1.70
C ILE A 14 -21.02 -27.12 -1.74
N SER A 15 -20.95 -26.49 -0.58
CA SER A 15 -20.50 -25.11 -0.44
C SER A 15 -19.02 -25.05 -0.85
N CYS A 16 -18.74 -24.50 -2.03
CA CYS A 16 -17.38 -24.18 -2.44
C CYS A 16 -16.85 -23.02 -1.59
N PHE A 17 -16.33 -23.34 -0.40
CA PHE A 17 -15.47 -22.42 0.33
C PHE A 17 -14.16 -22.32 -0.43
N SER A 18 -13.98 -21.24 -1.18
CA SER A 18 -12.65 -20.83 -1.66
C SER A 18 -11.81 -20.41 -0.47
N TYR A 19 -11.11 -21.36 0.13
CA TYR A 19 -10.02 -21.05 1.05
C TYR A 19 -8.86 -20.47 0.24
N ALA A 20 -8.30 -19.36 0.72
CA ALA A 20 -7.00 -18.89 0.24
C ALA A 20 -6.00 -20.03 0.43
N GLU A 21 -5.39 -20.47 -0.67
CA GLU A 21 -4.45 -21.59 -0.68
C GLU A 21 -3.23 -21.19 0.16
N THR A 22 -3.06 -21.85 1.31
CA THR A 22 -1.85 -21.75 2.10
C THR A 22 -0.81 -22.62 1.42
N GLN A 23 0.04 -21.99 0.61
CA GLN A 23 1.19 -22.65 0.01
C GLN A 23 2.06 -23.24 1.14
N PRO A 24 2.42 -24.53 1.10
CA PRO A 24 3.27 -25.14 2.11
C PRO A 24 4.65 -24.45 2.09
N VAL A 25 5.07 -23.97 3.26
CA VAL A 25 6.41 -23.44 3.49
C VAL A 25 7.40 -24.58 3.36
N SER A 26 7.94 -24.79 2.16
CA SER A 26 9.15 -25.58 2.01
C SER A 26 10.32 -24.76 2.54
N VAL A 27 10.88 -25.20 3.67
CA VAL A 27 12.14 -24.67 4.20
C VAL A 27 13.24 -25.12 3.24
N GLN A 28 13.47 -24.37 2.17
CA GLN A 28 14.67 -24.53 1.36
C GLN A 28 15.87 -24.02 2.15
N THR A 29 16.68 -24.95 2.61
CA THR A 29 18.02 -24.74 3.14
C THR A 29 18.90 -24.05 2.09
N ASN A 30 19.38 -22.84 2.43
CA ASN A 30 20.45 -22.08 1.78
C ASN A 30 20.44 -22.01 0.24
N SER A 31 19.39 -21.39 -0.30
CA SER A 31 19.46 -20.73 -1.61
C SER A 31 20.63 -19.73 -1.61
N GLY A 32 21.44 -19.68 -2.68
CA GLY A 32 22.53 -18.71 -2.90
C GLY A 32 22.09 -17.25 -3.01
N LEU A 33 21.06 -16.86 -2.26
CA LEU A 33 20.53 -15.50 -2.18
C LEU A 33 21.45 -14.64 -1.32
N LYS A 34 21.78 -13.48 -1.86
CA LYS A 34 22.61 -12.47 -1.21
C LYS A 34 21.70 -11.38 -0.62
N PRO A 35 22.03 -10.82 0.55
CA PRO A 35 21.35 -9.64 1.06
C PRO A 35 21.39 -8.50 0.03
N LEU A 36 20.26 -7.84 -0.17
CA LEU A 36 20.17 -6.64 -0.99
C LEU A 36 20.19 -5.41 -0.08
N SER A 37 21.16 -4.54 -0.29
CA SER A 37 21.23 -3.22 0.32
C SER A 37 20.56 -2.16 -0.56
N GLY A 38 20.13 -1.05 0.05
CA GLY A 38 19.57 0.10 -0.68
C GLY A 38 18.15 -0.11 -1.22
N VAL A 39 17.48 -1.20 -0.86
CA VAL A 39 16.07 -1.42 -1.24
C VAL A 39 15.18 -0.39 -0.53
N ARG A 40 14.52 0.47 -1.31
CA ARG A 40 13.64 1.49 -0.80
C ARG A 40 12.27 0.90 -0.42
N VAL A 41 11.84 1.14 0.82
CA VAL A 41 10.45 0.87 1.23
C VAL A 41 9.64 2.15 1.04
N SER A 42 8.88 2.22 -0.04
CA SER A 42 7.99 3.34 -0.34
C SER A 42 6.70 3.19 0.46
N MET A 43 6.68 3.80 1.65
CA MET A 43 5.53 3.73 2.56
C MET A 43 4.54 4.86 2.30
N GLN A 44 3.29 4.49 2.00
CA GLN A 44 2.18 5.41 1.81
C GLN A 44 1.36 5.50 3.10
N ARG A 45 1.07 6.72 3.54
CA ARG A 45 0.22 7.00 4.71
C ARG A 45 -1.02 7.76 4.26
N MET A 46 -2.17 7.13 4.45
CA MET A 46 -3.46 7.78 4.34
C MET A 46 -3.85 8.36 5.69
N LEU A 47 -3.98 9.68 5.73
CA LEU A 47 -4.19 10.46 6.94
C LEU A 47 -5.44 11.33 6.80
N LYS A 48 -6.17 11.52 7.89
CA LYS A 48 -7.27 12.47 7.99
C LYS A 48 -7.00 13.44 9.14
N SER A 49 -7.46 14.67 9.00
CA SER A 49 -7.38 15.62 10.11
C SER A 49 -8.46 15.33 11.16
N GLY A 50 -8.16 15.61 12.43
CA GLY A 50 -9.08 15.35 13.55
C GLY A 50 -10.40 16.11 13.44
N GLU A 51 -10.39 17.28 12.80
CA GLU A 51 -11.58 18.08 12.50
C GLU A 51 -12.32 17.65 11.23
N GLY A 52 -11.78 16.68 10.47
CA GLY A 52 -12.45 16.08 9.31
C GLY A 52 -12.39 16.89 8.01
N ARG A 53 -11.74 18.05 7.99
CA ARG A 53 -11.63 18.90 6.79
C ARG A 53 -10.63 18.35 5.77
N TYR A 54 -9.51 17.82 6.23
CA TYR A 54 -8.39 17.47 5.36
C TYR A 54 -8.18 15.97 5.28
N TYR A 55 -7.90 15.52 4.07
CA TYR A 55 -7.37 14.19 3.80
C TYR A 55 -5.98 14.33 3.18
N MET A 56 -5.02 13.53 3.64
CA MET A 56 -3.66 13.58 3.13
C MET A 56 -3.17 12.19 2.74
N ASN A 57 -2.70 12.07 1.51
CA ASN A 57 -1.93 10.91 1.05
C ASN A 57 -0.44 11.28 1.08
N LEU A 58 0.33 10.68 1.99
CA LEU A 58 1.72 11.05 2.29
C LEU A 58 2.67 9.88 2.08
N TYR A 59 3.66 10.07 1.20
CA TYR A 59 4.82 9.21 1.08
C TYR A 59 5.99 9.79 1.88
N ALA A 60 6.42 9.08 2.91
CA ALA A 60 7.48 9.50 3.83
C ALA A 60 8.36 8.31 4.27
N GLY A 61 9.57 8.59 4.74
CA GLY A 61 10.62 7.59 4.96
C GLY A 61 11.44 7.27 3.71
N ILE A 62 11.30 8.10 2.66
CA ILE A 62 12.03 8.02 1.40
C ILE A 62 12.76 9.34 1.14
N ALA A 63 13.74 9.32 0.24
CA ALA A 63 14.30 10.55 -0.30
C ALA A 63 13.19 11.35 -1.01
N HIS A 64 13.12 12.65 -0.75
CA HIS A 64 12.10 13.56 -1.28
C HIS A 64 10.66 13.10 -0.93
N PRO A 65 10.28 13.12 0.36
CA PRO A 65 8.89 12.90 0.75
C PRO A 65 7.94 13.82 0.00
N HIS A 66 6.76 13.30 -0.29
CA HIS A 66 5.76 14.00 -1.08
C HIS A 66 4.37 13.55 -0.67
N GLY A 67 3.37 14.36 -0.97
CA GLY A 67 1.99 13.99 -0.68
C GLY A 67 0.99 14.93 -1.32
N VAL A 68 -0.26 14.50 -1.29
CA VAL A 68 -1.40 15.28 -1.78
C VAL A 68 -2.29 15.57 -0.58
N LEU A 69 -2.58 16.85 -0.36
CA LEU A 69 -3.56 17.32 0.63
C LEU A 69 -4.85 17.67 -0.09
N THR A 70 -5.94 17.01 0.27
CA THR A 70 -7.29 17.29 -0.22
C THR A 70 -8.05 18.04 0.87
N ASP A 71 -8.57 19.23 0.52
CA ASP A 71 -9.56 19.94 1.32
C ASP A 71 -10.95 19.43 0.94
N LEU A 72 -11.53 18.59 1.80
CA LEU A 72 -12.80 17.92 1.55
C LEU A 72 -13.99 18.89 1.52
N MET A 73 -13.86 20.06 2.14
CA MET A 73 -14.92 21.08 2.15
C MET A 73 -14.98 21.85 0.84
N ASN A 74 -13.82 22.10 0.22
CA ASN A 74 -13.72 22.91 -1.00
C ASN A 74 -13.50 22.06 -2.26
N GLY A 75 -13.22 20.76 -2.13
CA GLY A 75 -12.92 19.87 -3.24
C GLY A 75 -11.58 20.17 -3.94
N THR A 76 -10.66 20.87 -3.26
CA THR A 76 -9.37 21.27 -3.84
C THR A 76 -8.23 20.37 -3.36
N THR A 77 -7.24 20.16 -4.21
CA THR A 77 -6.03 19.39 -3.90
C THR A 77 -4.79 20.24 -4.00
N VAL A 78 -3.81 19.99 -3.13
CA VAL A 78 -2.48 20.62 -3.17
C VAL A 78 -1.41 19.55 -3.10
N ASP A 79 -0.56 19.49 -4.12
CA ASP A 79 0.62 18.64 -4.16
C ASP A 79 1.78 19.24 -3.40
N PHE A 80 2.47 18.40 -2.62
CA PHE A 80 3.59 18.78 -1.76
C PHE A 80 4.81 17.92 -2.05
N LYS A 81 6.00 18.52 -2.01
CA LYS A 81 7.31 17.84 -2.00
C LYS A 81 8.25 18.50 -1.01
N GLY A 82 9.19 17.75 -0.45
CA GLY A 82 10.18 18.38 0.42
C GLY A 82 11.19 17.42 1.03
N THR A 83 11.49 17.61 2.30
CA THR A 83 12.56 16.89 3.01
C THR A 83 12.07 16.29 4.32
N GLN A 84 12.82 15.28 4.79
CA GLN A 84 12.58 14.64 6.09
C GLN A 84 13.89 14.50 6.85
N LYS A 85 13.91 14.91 8.13
CA LYS A 85 15.02 14.68 9.06
C LYS A 85 14.47 14.01 10.32
N GLY A 86 14.71 12.70 10.46
CA GLY A 86 14.06 11.90 11.50
C GLY A 86 12.55 11.95 11.34
N ASP A 87 11.85 12.37 12.39
CA ASP A 87 10.38 12.51 12.37
C ASP A 87 9.92 13.88 11.83
N GLN A 88 10.82 14.83 11.61
CA GLN A 88 10.48 16.16 11.11
C GLN A 88 10.30 16.15 9.59
N LEU A 89 9.17 16.63 9.12
CA LEU A 89 8.86 16.91 7.72
C LEU A 89 8.82 18.42 7.46
N ASP A 90 9.36 18.81 6.31
CA ASP A 90 9.22 20.15 5.72
C ASP A 90 8.84 19.99 4.25
N LEU A 91 7.59 20.29 3.92
CA LEU A 91 7.01 20.10 2.60
C LEU A 91 6.52 21.44 2.04
N LYS A 92 6.79 21.69 0.76
CA LYS A 92 6.34 22.89 0.04
C LYS A 92 5.43 22.49 -1.11
N SER A 93 4.41 23.30 -1.37
CA SER A 93 3.51 23.05 -2.47
C SER A 93 4.25 23.20 -3.80
N VAL A 94 3.92 22.35 -4.75
CA VAL A 94 4.51 22.32 -6.08
C VAL A 94 3.45 22.57 -7.15
N ALA A 95 3.87 23.09 -8.30
CA ALA A 95 3.00 23.18 -9.46
C ALA A 95 2.58 21.77 -9.91
N THR A 96 1.33 21.64 -10.33
CA THR A 96 0.85 20.50 -11.11
C THR A 96 0.71 20.91 -12.58
N GLU A 97 0.50 19.93 -13.46
CA GLU A 97 0.20 20.23 -14.88
C GLU A 97 -1.11 21.03 -15.04
N THR A 98 -2.02 20.90 -14.07
CA THR A 98 -3.35 21.50 -14.09
C THR A 98 -3.44 22.82 -13.32
N ASP A 99 -2.53 23.08 -12.37
CA ASP A 99 -2.49 24.31 -11.58
C ASP A 99 -1.05 24.68 -11.17
N SER A 100 -0.50 25.69 -11.83
CA SER A 100 0.82 26.25 -11.50
C SER A 100 0.78 27.33 -10.42
N THR A 101 -0.41 27.82 -10.05
CA THR A 101 -0.59 28.97 -9.13
C THR A 101 -0.37 28.58 -7.67
N VAL A 102 -0.46 27.29 -7.35
CA VAL A 102 -0.24 26.76 -6.00
C VAL A 102 1.24 26.56 -5.67
N ALA A 103 2.15 26.64 -6.63
CA ALA A 103 3.58 26.41 -6.41
C ALA A 103 4.18 27.41 -5.40
N GLY A 104 4.79 26.91 -4.33
CA GLY A 104 5.37 27.73 -3.26
C GLY A 104 4.36 28.51 -2.41
N LYS A 105 3.04 28.40 -2.70
CA LYS A 105 1.98 29.09 -1.97
C LYS A 105 1.75 28.51 -0.58
N TYR A 106 1.98 27.21 -0.37
CA TYR A 106 1.77 26.54 0.90
C TYR A 106 3.01 25.84 1.39
N GLN A 107 3.19 25.83 2.71
CA GLN A 107 4.20 25.04 3.39
C GLN A 107 3.54 24.22 4.49
N LEU A 108 3.78 22.92 4.50
CA LEU A 108 3.31 21.98 5.51
C LEU A 108 4.52 21.43 6.25
N THR A 109 4.69 21.86 7.50
CA THR A 109 5.79 21.41 8.36
C THR A 109 5.25 20.68 9.58
N GLY A 110 5.94 19.67 10.09
CA GLY A 110 5.44 18.96 11.26
C GLY A 110 6.25 17.74 11.67
N VAL A 111 5.79 17.07 12.73
CA VAL A 111 6.40 15.86 13.28
C VAL A 111 5.51 14.66 12.99
N LEU A 112 6.01 13.73 12.17
CA LEU A 112 5.37 12.47 11.81
C LEU A 112 5.94 11.33 12.66
N ASN A 113 5.10 10.75 13.51
CA ASN A 113 5.47 9.53 14.21
C ASN A 113 5.32 8.33 13.26
N ALA A 114 6.44 7.75 12.82
CA ALA A 114 6.44 6.69 11.80
C ALA A 114 5.71 5.40 12.24
N ASN A 115 5.60 5.13 13.53
CA ASN A 115 4.97 3.91 14.07
C ASN A 115 3.45 4.06 14.17
N SER A 116 2.97 5.15 14.78
CA SER A 116 1.53 5.41 14.97
C SER A 116 0.86 6.00 13.73
N GLY A 117 1.62 6.70 12.88
CA GLY A 117 1.06 7.49 11.78
C GLY A 117 0.45 8.82 12.20
N LEU A 118 0.57 9.22 13.48
CA LEU A 118 0.17 10.56 13.92
C LEU A 118 1.12 11.60 13.31
N PHE A 119 0.55 12.63 12.69
CA PHE A 119 1.30 13.73 12.10
C PHE A 119 0.78 15.06 12.62
N LYS A 120 1.60 15.71 13.44
CA LYS A 120 1.31 17.04 14.00
C LYS A 120 1.90 18.08 13.06
N ALA A 121 1.05 18.76 12.30
CA ALA A 121 1.48 19.65 11.24
C ALA A 121 1.00 21.08 11.43
N THR A 122 1.71 22.01 10.81
CA THR A 122 1.33 23.41 10.63
C THR A 122 1.29 23.68 9.14
N LEU A 123 0.13 24.07 8.63
CA LEU A 123 -0.08 24.51 7.26
C LEU A 123 0.00 26.04 7.21
N LEU A 124 1.03 26.56 6.55
CA LEU A 124 1.22 27.99 6.33
C LEU A 124 0.90 28.33 4.87
N GLU A 125 0.14 29.40 4.66
CA GLU A 125 -0.11 29.98 3.34
C GLU A 125 0.73 31.24 3.18
N ALA A 126 1.27 31.45 1.98
CA ALA A 126 2.04 32.64 1.63
C ALA A 126 1.24 33.92 1.91
N GLY A 127 1.87 34.89 2.58
CA GLY A 127 1.24 36.14 2.98
C GLY A 127 0.47 36.07 4.31
N LYS A 128 0.28 34.89 4.91
CA LYS A 128 -0.24 34.76 6.28
C LYS A 128 0.92 34.71 7.29
N THR A 129 0.73 35.37 8.42
CA THR A 129 1.70 35.40 9.54
C THR A 129 1.54 34.24 10.50
N ALA A 130 0.37 33.60 10.54
CA ALA A 130 0.09 32.44 11.38
C ALA A 130 -0.30 31.24 10.51
N GLY A 131 0.32 30.10 10.79
CA GLY A 131 -0.05 28.81 10.20
C GLY A 131 -1.20 28.15 10.97
N GLN A 132 -1.99 27.35 10.26
CA GLN A 132 -3.04 26.52 10.85
C GLN A 132 -2.42 25.23 11.39
N SER A 133 -2.60 24.95 12.69
CA SER A 133 -2.25 23.65 13.25
C SER A 133 -3.27 22.59 12.84
N ILE A 134 -2.78 21.45 12.35
CA ILE A 134 -3.57 20.31 11.91
C ILE A 134 -3.03 19.05 12.58
N GLN A 135 -3.89 18.33 13.30
CA GLN A 135 -3.57 17.03 13.87
C GLN A 135 -4.09 15.95 12.92
N PHE A 136 -3.17 15.33 12.19
CA PHE A 136 -3.49 14.17 11.37
C PHE A 136 -3.38 12.87 12.14
N GLU A 137 -4.24 11.94 11.77
CA GLU A 137 -4.30 10.56 12.24
C GLU A 137 -4.51 9.59 11.08
N PRO A 138 -4.17 8.31 11.21
CA PRO A 138 -4.50 7.31 10.18
C PRO A 138 -5.98 7.36 9.81
N ALA A 139 -6.26 7.39 8.51
CA ALA A 139 -7.64 7.40 8.00
C ALA A 139 -8.38 6.12 8.44
N PHE A 140 -7.68 4.99 8.41
CA PHE A 140 -8.14 3.66 8.82
C PHE A 140 -7.37 3.25 10.07
N LYS A 141 -8.08 3.16 11.20
CA LYS A 141 -7.48 2.95 12.53
C LYS A 141 -7.65 1.51 12.98
N VAL A 142 -6.57 0.94 13.49
CA VAL A 142 -6.56 -0.37 14.16
C VAL A 142 -5.78 -0.26 15.46
N VAL A 143 -6.25 -0.95 16.50
CA VAL A 143 -5.71 -0.81 17.86
C VAL A 143 -4.30 -1.38 17.98
N ASN A 144 -4.04 -2.52 17.31
CA ASN A 144 -2.80 -3.27 17.43
C ASN A 144 -2.09 -3.40 16.08
N LYS A 145 -1.80 -2.27 15.43
CA LYS A 145 -1.08 -2.29 14.16
C LYS A 145 0.34 -2.82 14.38
N PRO A 146 0.75 -3.91 13.71
CA PRO A 146 2.11 -4.39 13.80
C PRO A 146 3.08 -3.39 13.17
N VAL A 147 4.31 -3.36 13.69
CA VAL A 147 5.41 -2.59 13.14
C VAL A 147 6.46 -3.57 12.62
N PHE A 148 6.77 -3.47 11.33
CA PHE A 148 7.69 -4.38 10.67
C PHE A 148 8.97 -3.70 10.21
N ILE A 149 10.04 -4.49 10.16
CA ILE A 149 11.27 -4.22 9.42
C ILE A 149 11.37 -5.26 8.31
N PHE A 150 11.85 -4.86 7.14
CA PHE A 150 12.06 -5.77 6.02
C PHE A 150 13.55 -5.96 5.75
N LYS A 151 13.97 -7.21 5.52
CA LYS A 151 15.27 -7.54 4.95
C LYS A 151 15.07 -8.19 3.60
N PHE A 152 15.88 -7.79 2.63
CA PHE A 152 15.69 -8.17 1.24
C PHE A 152 16.83 -9.08 0.80
N TYR A 153 16.49 -10.13 0.05
CA TYR A 153 17.46 -11.09 -0.46
C TYR A 153 17.18 -11.37 -1.93
N GLY A 154 18.23 -11.38 -2.73
CA GLY A 154 18.15 -11.52 -4.17
C GLY A 154 19.23 -12.41 -4.73
N GLN A 155 19.19 -12.58 -6.04
CA GLN A 155 20.16 -13.38 -6.79
C GLN A 155 20.70 -12.55 -7.94
N ASP A 156 21.97 -12.77 -8.30
CA ASP A 156 22.55 -12.20 -9.51
C ASP A 156 21.77 -12.70 -10.74
N ASP A 157 21.49 -11.79 -11.65
CA ASP A 157 20.66 -12.05 -12.84
C ASP A 157 21.21 -11.23 -14.00
N ALA A 158 22.07 -11.88 -14.81
CA ALA A 158 22.73 -11.24 -15.94
C ALA A 158 21.74 -10.80 -17.04
N ASN A 159 20.54 -11.36 -17.07
CA ASN A 159 19.50 -10.97 -18.02
C ASN A 159 18.63 -9.82 -17.49
N SER A 160 18.74 -9.49 -16.21
CA SER A 160 18.06 -8.32 -15.64
C SER A 160 18.83 -7.04 -15.97
N PRO A 161 18.16 -5.96 -16.39
CA PRO A 161 18.80 -4.64 -16.55
C PRO A 161 19.37 -4.10 -15.22
N PHE A 162 19.01 -4.69 -14.09
CA PHE A 162 19.50 -4.32 -12.76
C PHE A 162 20.65 -5.24 -12.26
N GLY A 163 21.05 -6.24 -13.06
CA GLY A 163 22.08 -7.23 -12.72
C GLY A 163 21.71 -8.21 -11.62
N LYS A 164 20.50 -8.08 -11.04
CA LYS A 164 19.99 -8.87 -9.92
C LYS A 164 18.47 -8.83 -9.86
N SER A 165 17.86 -9.78 -9.16
CA SER A 165 16.42 -9.79 -8.88
C SER A 165 16.14 -10.10 -7.41
N LEU A 166 15.06 -9.52 -6.87
CA LEU A 166 14.56 -9.80 -5.52
C LEU A 166 13.87 -11.17 -5.53
N LYS A 167 14.19 -12.02 -4.56
CA LYS A 167 13.63 -13.39 -4.45
C LYS A 167 12.98 -13.68 -3.10
N ARG A 168 13.39 -12.94 -2.06
CA ARG A 168 12.85 -13.09 -0.71
C ARG A 168 12.79 -11.77 0.03
N VAL A 169 11.69 -11.57 0.76
CA VAL A 169 11.58 -10.54 1.79
C VAL A 169 11.38 -11.23 3.13
N ASP A 170 12.31 -11.01 4.06
CA ASP A 170 12.10 -11.40 5.44
C ASP A 170 11.33 -10.27 6.12
N VAL A 171 10.22 -10.61 6.76
CA VAL A 171 9.42 -9.72 7.59
C VAL A 171 9.84 -9.95 9.03
N LEU A 172 10.30 -8.91 9.70
CA LEU A 172 10.74 -8.95 11.08
C LEU A 172 9.84 -8.07 11.93
N ASN A 173 9.48 -8.53 13.12
CA ASN A 173 8.82 -7.70 14.11
C ASN A 173 9.83 -6.64 14.60
N LYS A 174 9.49 -5.35 14.47
CA LYS A 174 10.37 -4.23 14.81
C LYS A 174 10.71 -4.17 16.30
N ASN A 175 9.85 -4.68 17.18
CA ASN A 175 10.01 -4.57 18.62
C ASN A 175 11.03 -5.55 19.19
N ASN A 176 11.18 -6.73 18.58
CA ASN A 176 12.05 -7.80 19.08
C ASN A 176 13.00 -8.38 18.02
N ASN A 177 12.97 -7.88 16.79
CA ASN A 177 13.77 -8.32 15.64
C ASN A 177 13.61 -9.79 15.24
N THR A 178 12.55 -10.48 15.68
CA THR A 178 12.30 -11.86 15.26
C THR A 178 11.68 -11.89 13.86
N VAL A 179 12.16 -12.79 13.00
CA VAL A 179 11.51 -13.06 11.71
C VAL A 179 10.13 -13.65 11.98
N VAL A 180 9.09 -13.00 11.48
CA VAL A 180 7.70 -13.47 11.59
C VAL A 180 7.28 -14.25 10.35
N GLN A 181 7.85 -13.92 9.19
CA GLN A 181 7.53 -14.57 7.92
C GLN A 181 8.64 -14.34 6.90
N ASN A 182 8.79 -15.30 5.98
CA ASN A 182 9.57 -15.13 4.75
C ASN A 182 8.60 -15.11 3.57
N LEU A 183 8.61 -14.03 2.77
CA LEU A 183 7.86 -13.93 1.54
C LEU A 183 8.77 -14.43 0.41
N THR A 184 8.38 -15.50 -0.29
CA THR A 184 9.17 -16.18 -1.33
C THR A 184 8.28 -16.58 -2.51
N GLY A 185 8.85 -17.26 -3.52
CA GLY A 185 8.09 -17.77 -4.67
C GLY A 185 7.79 -16.71 -5.74
N PHE A 186 8.67 -15.72 -5.87
CA PHE A 186 8.56 -14.64 -6.85
C PHE A 186 9.91 -14.21 -7.41
N THR A 187 9.88 -13.46 -8.51
CA THR A 187 11.02 -12.71 -9.06
C THR A 187 10.60 -11.24 -9.10
N GLY A 188 11.19 -10.42 -8.24
CA GLY A 188 10.76 -9.04 -8.05
C GLY A 188 11.83 -8.01 -8.40
N TYR A 189 11.39 -6.76 -8.57
CA TYR A 189 12.27 -5.62 -8.72
C TYR A 189 13.17 -5.44 -7.49
N PRO A 190 14.50 -5.34 -7.65
CA PRO A 190 15.42 -5.39 -6.52
C PRO A 190 15.60 -4.08 -5.76
N ASN A 191 15.11 -2.94 -6.27
CA ASN A 191 15.45 -1.64 -5.68
C ASN A 191 14.33 -1.00 -4.86
N SER A 192 13.09 -1.45 -4.97
CA SER A 192 12.02 -0.92 -4.11
C SER A 192 10.84 -1.86 -3.94
N VAL A 193 10.14 -1.69 -2.82
CA VAL A 193 8.83 -2.29 -2.53
C VAL A 193 7.85 -1.20 -2.07
N GLY A 194 6.57 -1.38 -2.34
CA GLY A 194 5.49 -0.58 -1.78
C GLY A 194 5.05 -1.12 -0.41
N TYR A 195 4.68 -0.21 0.49
CA TYR A 195 4.10 -0.57 1.79
C TYR A 195 2.91 0.35 2.09
N MET A 196 1.68 -0.15 1.91
CA MET A 196 0.45 0.66 1.93
C MET A 196 -0.77 -0.20 2.26
N ASP A 197 -1.81 0.43 2.81
CA ASP A 197 -3.10 -0.21 3.12
C ASP A 197 -4.00 -0.21 1.88
N ILE A 198 -4.00 -1.30 1.10
CA ILE A 198 -4.67 -1.33 -0.22
C ILE A 198 -6.17 -1.53 -0.06
N ASN A 199 -6.59 -2.35 0.90
CA ASN A 199 -7.99 -2.72 1.14
C ASN A 199 -8.66 -1.87 2.24
N PHE A 200 -8.00 -0.79 2.68
CA PHE A 200 -8.51 0.19 3.64
C PHE A 200 -8.89 -0.42 5.00
N ASP A 201 -8.21 -1.47 5.42
CA ASP A 201 -8.47 -2.17 6.69
C ASP A 201 -7.60 -1.68 7.85
N GLY A 202 -6.70 -0.73 7.60
CA GLY A 202 -5.78 -0.13 8.56
C GLY A 202 -4.47 -0.90 8.74
N TYR A 203 -4.33 -2.08 8.14
CA TYR A 203 -3.08 -2.84 8.07
C TYR A 203 -2.39 -2.58 6.74
N TYR A 204 -1.05 -2.60 6.75
CA TYR A 204 -0.29 -2.27 5.53
C TYR A 204 0.14 -3.56 4.84
N ASP A 205 -0.03 -3.57 3.54
CA ASP A 205 0.30 -4.62 2.60
C ASP A 205 1.65 -4.35 1.93
N VAL A 206 2.30 -5.41 1.44
CA VAL A 206 3.56 -5.31 0.70
C VAL A 206 3.31 -5.52 -0.79
N ILE A 207 3.79 -4.59 -1.61
CA ILE A 207 3.68 -4.65 -3.07
C ILE A 207 5.07 -4.75 -3.67
N VAL A 208 5.28 -5.74 -4.55
CA VAL A 208 6.55 -5.96 -5.24
C VAL A 208 6.30 -5.92 -6.74
N SER A 209 7.04 -5.11 -7.50
CA SER A 209 6.98 -5.17 -8.97
C SER A 209 7.45 -6.53 -9.46
N ASP A 210 6.64 -7.18 -10.28
CA ASP A 210 6.85 -8.54 -10.77
C ASP A 210 7.70 -8.54 -12.05
N LEU A 211 8.85 -9.21 -11.99
CA LEU A 211 9.77 -9.41 -13.11
C LEU A 211 9.75 -10.87 -13.61
N SER A 212 8.80 -11.69 -13.16
CA SER A 212 8.66 -13.06 -13.66
C SER A 212 8.27 -13.08 -15.14
N GLN A 213 8.56 -14.21 -15.81
CA GLN A 213 8.19 -14.41 -17.22
C GLN A 213 8.74 -13.34 -18.19
N GLY A 214 9.90 -12.75 -17.87
CA GLY A 214 10.55 -11.74 -18.71
C GLY A 214 9.92 -10.34 -18.63
N ARG A 215 9.03 -10.10 -17.66
CA ARG A 215 8.42 -8.79 -17.43
C ARG A 215 9.42 -7.75 -16.97
N THR A 216 9.14 -6.49 -17.28
CA THR A 216 9.87 -5.32 -16.78
C THR A 216 8.99 -4.47 -15.86
N VAL A 217 9.57 -3.45 -15.22
CA VAL A 217 8.81 -2.55 -14.34
C VAL A 217 7.78 -1.72 -15.11
N GLU A 218 8.03 -1.47 -16.39
CA GLU A 218 7.15 -0.75 -17.32
C GLU A 218 5.85 -1.50 -17.61
N ASP A 219 5.83 -2.83 -17.46
CA ASP A 219 4.62 -3.64 -17.61
C ASP A 219 3.60 -3.40 -16.49
N LYS A 220 3.98 -2.69 -15.42
CA LYS A 220 3.12 -2.35 -14.26
C LYS A 220 2.40 -3.60 -13.70
N ARG A 221 3.14 -4.69 -13.58
CA ARG A 221 2.71 -5.94 -12.93
C ARG A 221 3.27 -6.00 -11.52
N TYR A 222 2.43 -6.41 -10.58
CA TYR A 222 2.78 -6.39 -9.16
C TYR A 222 2.31 -7.66 -8.48
N ILE A 223 3.09 -8.11 -7.49
CA ILE A 223 2.77 -9.14 -6.52
C ILE A 223 2.26 -8.44 -5.26
N TYR A 224 1.11 -8.90 -4.77
CA TYR A 224 0.41 -8.31 -3.63
C TYR A 224 0.44 -9.27 -2.45
N TRP A 225 1.11 -8.86 -1.38
CA TRP A 225 1.14 -9.56 -0.10
C TRP A 225 0.26 -8.78 0.89
N MET A 226 -0.96 -9.27 1.07
CA MET A 226 -2.00 -8.65 1.89
C MET A 226 -1.84 -9.08 3.34
N TYR A 227 -1.79 -8.15 4.29
CA TYR A 227 -1.67 -8.52 5.69
C TYR A 227 -3.01 -9.01 6.23
N ASN A 228 -3.06 -10.25 6.73
CA ASN A 228 -4.24 -10.78 7.37
C ASN A 228 -4.10 -10.70 8.90
N PRO A 229 -4.84 -9.81 9.59
CA PRO A 229 -4.71 -9.62 11.03
C PRO A 229 -5.18 -10.82 11.86
N LYS A 230 -6.01 -11.71 11.28
CA LYS A 230 -6.47 -12.93 11.98
C LYS A 230 -5.37 -13.98 12.05
N THR A 231 -4.57 -14.13 10.99
CA THR A 231 -3.45 -15.08 10.93
C THR A 231 -2.11 -14.43 11.30
N GLN A 232 -2.07 -13.10 11.38
CA GLN A 232 -0.87 -12.29 11.60
C GLN A 232 0.23 -12.53 10.56
N GLN A 233 -0.19 -12.82 9.33
CA GLN A 233 0.69 -13.14 8.22
C GLN A 233 0.28 -12.41 6.96
N PHE A 234 1.26 -12.11 6.12
CA PHE A 234 1.03 -11.68 4.75
C PHE A 234 0.58 -12.85 3.88
N GLN A 235 -0.47 -12.65 3.09
CA GLN A 235 -1.06 -13.63 2.19
C GLN A 235 -1.02 -13.09 0.77
N ARG A 236 -0.53 -13.90 -0.16
CA ARG A 236 -0.48 -13.51 -1.57
C ARG A 236 -1.90 -13.36 -2.12
N SER A 237 -2.16 -12.33 -2.93
CA SER A 237 -3.45 -12.10 -3.58
C SER A 237 -3.37 -12.28 -5.10
N PRO A 238 -3.49 -13.52 -5.62
CA PRO A 238 -3.46 -13.79 -7.07
C PRO A 238 -4.54 -13.05 -7.86
N GLN A 239 -5.63 -12.62 -7.21
CA GLN A 239 -6.69 -11.85 -7.87
C GLN A 239 -6.21 -10.44 -8.21
N LEU A 240 -5.53 -9.76 -7.29
CA LEU A 240 -4.95 -8.43 -7.54
C LEU A 240 -3.82 -8.48 -8.57
N GLU A 241 -3.03 -9.56 -8.59
CA GLU A 241 -1.91 -9.74 -9.54
C GLU A 241 -2.36 -9.80 -11.02
N LYS A 242 -3.65 -10.09 -11.26
CA LYS A 242 -4.21 -10.07 -12.62
C LYS A 242 -4.42 -8.65 -13.16
N ILE A 243 -4.54 -7.66 -12.29
CA ILE A 243 -4.81 -6.27 -12.65
C ILE A 243 -3.50 -5.63 -13.11
N VAL A 244 -3.52 -4.96 -14.28
CA VAL A 244 -2.40 -4.13 -14.74
C VAL A 244 -2.51 -2.77 -14.09
N GLY A 245 -1.40 -2.27 -13.54
CA GLY A 245 -1.33 -0.92 -12.98
C GLY A 245 -0.90 -0.89 -11.53
N PHE A 246 -0.28 0.22 -11.13
CA PHE A 246 0.00 0.48 -9.73
C PHE A 246 -1.25 1.05 -9.06
N PRO A 247 -1.63 0.61 -7.85
CA PRO A 247 -2.83 1.10 -7.19
C PRO A 247 -2.66 2.56 -6.79
N ASN A 248 -3.49 3.43 -7.36
CA ASN A 248 -3.68 4.79 -6.86
C ASN A 248 -4.84 4.78 -5.85
N LEU A 249 -4.52 4.96 -4.57
CA LEU A 249 -5.49 4.84 -3.49
C LEU A 249 -6.19 6.17 -3.21
N HIS A 250 -7.51 6.17 -3.35
CA HIS A 250 -8.45 7.23 -3.01
C HIS A 250 -9.19 6.86 -1.73
N GLY A 251 -8.49 6.80 -0.59
CA GLY A 251 -9.08 6.31 0.65
C GLY A 251 -10.21 7.19 1.21
N GLU A 252 -10.28 8.47 0.83
CA GLU A 252 -11.43 9.33 1.14
C GLU A 252 -12.73 8.86 0.46
N LYS A 253 -12.60 8.13 -0.67
CA LYS A 253 -13.71 7.47 -1.38
C LYS A 253 -13.73 5.96 -1.17
N GLN A 254 -12.72 5.40 -0.48
CA GLN A 254 -12.41 3.97 -0.45
C GLN A 254 -12.36 3.34 -1.85
N GLN A 255 -11.73 4.05 -2.79
CA GLN A 255 -11.56 3.61 -4.17
C GLN A 255 -10.10 3.38 -4.52
N ILE A 256 -9.86 2.49 -5.47
CA ILE A 256 -8.55 2.22 -6.03
C ILE A 256 -8.64 2.38 -7.55
N ASP A 257 -7.80 3.24 -8.11
CA ASP A 257 -7.63 3.36 -9.55
C ASP A 257 -6.31 2.71 -9.97
N PHE A 258 -6.38 1.66 -10.79
CA PHE A 258 -5.20 1.01 -11.38
C PHE A 258 -4.81 1.62 -12.74
N GLY A 259 -5.52 2.67 -13.18
CA GLY A 259 -5.38 3.27 -14.50
C GLY A 259 -6.16 2.51 -15.57
N ASN A 260 -6.22 3.09 -16.77
CA ASN A 260 -6.96 2.54 -17.92
C ASN A 260 -8.45 2.27 -17.60
N GLY A 261 -9.08 3.13 -16.78
CA GLY A 261 -10.48 2.99 -16.38
C GLY A 261 -10.76 1.80 -15.44
N GLN A 262 -9.72 1.23 -14.81
CA GLN A 262 -9.86 0.14 -13.84
C GLN A 262 -10.00 0.71 -12.42
N VAL A 263 -11.17 1.29 -12.15
CA VAL A 263 -11.52 1.82 -10.84
C VAL A 263 -12.33 0.77 -10.06
N TYR A 264 -11.97 0.55 -8.80
CA TYR A 264 -12.63 -0.38 -7.89
C TYR A 264 -13.06 0.35 -6.63
N GLN A 265 -14.29 0.12 -6.21
CA GLN A 265 -14.77 0.43 -4.87
C GLN A 265 -14.31 -0.70 -3.95
N VAL A 266 -13.86 -0.37 -2.75
CA VAL A 266 -13.58 -1.38 -1.72
C VAL A 266 -14.75 -1.44 -0.76
N GLU A 267 -15.33 -2.63 -0.63
CA GLU A 267 -16.47 -2.91 0.24
C GLU A 267 -16.12 -4.11 1.13
N ASN A 268 -16.09 -3.89 2.45
CA ASN A 268 -15.70 -4.92 3.42
C ASN A 268 -14.35 -5.61 3.09
N GLY A 269 -13.39 -4.84 2.58
CA GLY A 269 -12.07 -5.32 2.16
C GLY A 269 -12.04 -6.07 0.82
N LEU A 270 -13.16 -6.12 0.09
CA LEU A 270 -13.26 -6.73 -1.24
C LEU A 270 -13.32 -5.65 -2.32
N LEU A 271 -12.65 -5.89 -3.45
CA LEU A 271 -12.68 -4.99 -4.60
C LEU A 271 -13.89 -5.28 -5.48
N VAL A 272 -14.73 -4.27 -5.66
CA VAL A 272 -15.89 -4.28 -6.57
C VAL A 272 -15.60 -3.31 -7.70
N ARG A 273 -15.55 -3.80 -8.94
CA ARG A 273 -15.26 -2.93 -10.08
C ARG A 273 -16.38 -1.90 -10.25
N VAL A 274 -16.03 -0.62 -10.26
CA VAL A 274 -16.96 0.44 -10.64
C VAL A 274 -17.18 0.32 -12.13
N LYS A 275 -18.41 -0.04 -12.53
CA LYS A 275 -18.79 0.03 -13.94
C LYS A 275 -18.91 1.51 -14.27
N GLY A 276 -18.08 2.00 -15.18
CA GLY A 276 -18.38 3.28 -15.84
C GLY A 276 -19.65 3.10 -16.66
N ASP A 277 -20.53 4.10 -16.64
CA ASP A 277 -21.53 4.25 -17.68
C ASP A 277 -20.76 4.38 -19.00
N GLN A 278 -20.76 3.32 -19.81
CA GLN A 278 -20.37 3.39 -21.22
C GLN A 278 -21.55 3.86 -22.04
#